data_AF-A0A969BAZ3-F1
#
_entry.id   AF-A0A969BAZ3-F1
#
_cell.length_a   1.000
_cell.length_b   1.000
_cell.length_c   1.000
_cell.angle_alpha   90.00
_cell.angle_beta   90.00
_cell.angle_gamma   90.00
#
_symmetry.space_group_name_H-M   'P 1'
#
loop_
_entity.id
_entity.type
_entity.pdbx_description
1 polymer ?
#
loop_
_entity_poly.entity_id
_entity_poly.type
_entity_poly.pdbx_seq_one_letter_code
_entity_poly.pdbx_strand_id
1 'polypeptide(L)'
;MNGNSYGEMERLMYTLFADSLMTGFTVWGAWDGNQWRNNAPIFRKDWSLKPSGQAWFDLAHGKWKTDTLQQTNQMGTIIAHAFKGQYVINISKDGKSYTDTIAWAMIL
;
A
#
# COMPACT_ATOMS: atom_id res chain seq x y z
N MET A 1 -14.66 -13.92 -5.83
CA MET A 1 -14.66 -13.77 -4.36
C MET A 1 -15.99 -13.21 -3.89
N ASN A 2 -16.52 -13.68 -2.76
CA ASN A 2 -17.76 -13.17 -2.13
C ASN A 2 -17.49 -12.17 -0.98
N GLY A 3 -16.22 -11.79 -0.80
CA GLY A 3 -15.76 -10.83 0.21
C GLY A 3 -15.48 -11.38 1.60
N ASN A 4 -15.82 -12.65 1.88
CA ASN A 4 -15.75 -13.21 3.22
C ASN A 4 -14.36 -13.74 3.62
N SER A 5 -13.39 -13.73 2.70
CA SER A 5 -12.03 -14.22 2.95
C SER A 5 -11.02 -13.07 2.89
N TYR A 6 -10.36 -12.83 4.01
CA TYR A 6 -9.19 -11.94 4.09
C TYR A 6 -8.02 -12.51 3.27
N GLY A 7 -7.69 -13.79 3.50
CA GLY A 7 -6.51 -14.45 2.91
C GLY A 7 -6.58 -14.61 1.38
N GLU A 8 -7.78 -14.75 0.81
CA GLU A 8 -7.92 -14.78 -0.66
C GLU A 8 -7.57 -13.43 -1.30
N MET A 9 -8.02 -12.32 -0.69
CA MET A 9 -7.67 -10.99 -1.19
C MET A 9 -6.20 -10.72 -0.96
N GLU A 10 -5.66 -11.09 0.20
CA GLU A 10 -4.24 -10.91 0.51
C GLU A 10 -3.36 -11.61 -0.55
N ARG A 11 -3.66 -12.87 -0.90
CA ARG A 11 -2.94 -13.59 -1.94
C ARG A 11 -3.05 -12.90 -3.31
N LEU A 12 -4.26 -12.56 -3.73
CA LEU A 12 -4.49 -11.85 -4.99
C LEU A 12 -3.66 -10.57 -5.03
N MET A 13 -3.68 -9.82 -3.95
CA MET A 13 -2.98 -8.55 -3.84
C MET A 13 -1.47 -8.72 -3.92
N TYR A 14 -0.88 -9.66 -3.19
CA TYR A 14 0.55 -9.95 -3.31
C TYR A 14 0.94 -10.42 -4.72
N THR A 15 0.13 -11.25 -5.37
CA THR A 15 0.38 -11.68 -6.75
C THR A 15 0.40 -10.49 -7.72
N LEU A 16 -0.59 -9.59 -7.62
CA LEU A 16 -0.66 -8.40 -8.48
C LEU A 16 0.49 -7.42 -8.19
N PHE A 17 0.87 -7.26 -6.92
CA PHE A 17 1.92 -6.33 -6.51
C PHE A 17 3.33 -6.80 -6.91
N ALA A 18 3.52 -8.12 -7.06
CA ALA A 18 4.81 -8.70 -7.44
C ALA A 18 5.14 -8.57 -8.95
N ASP A 19 4.15 -8.29 -9.79
CA ASP A 19 4.34 -8.16 -11.23
C ASP A 19 4.71 -6.71 -11.62
N SER A 20 5.90 -6.52 -12.18
CA SER A 20 6.42 -5.20 -12.56
C SER A 20 5.66 -4.54 -13.71
N LEU A 21 4.91 -5.31 -14.51
CA LEU A 21 4.09 -4.81 -15.61
C LEU A 21 2.67 -4.45 -15.15
N MET A 22 2.28 -4.84 -13.94
CA MET A 22 0.97 -4.52 -13.39
C MET A 22 0.89 -3.03 -13.01
N THR A 23 -0.01 -2.31 -13.67
CA THR A 23 -0.25 -0.88 -13.41
C THR A 23 -1.49 -0.62 -12.56
N GLY A 24 -2.39 -1.61 -12.46
CA GLY A 24 -3.60 -1.53 -11.65
C GLY A 24 -4.58 -2.64 -11.96
N PHE A 25 -5.63 -2.75 -11.14
CA PHE A 25 -6.73 -3.70 -11.33
C PHE A 25 -8.04 -3.04 -10.92
N THR A 26 -9.16 -3.58 -11.39
CA THR A 26 -10.49 -3.10 -11.03
C THR A 26 -11.29 -4.23 -10.40
N VAL A 27 -11.99 -3.92 -9.30
CA VAL A 27 -12.87 -4.87 -8.63
C VAL A 27 -14.31 -4.65 -9.07
N TRP A 28 -14.86 -5.62 -9.80
CA TRP A 28 -16.24 -5.56 -10.27
C TRP A 28 -17.24 -5.65 -9.10
N GLY A 29 -18.22 -4.76 -9.08
CA GLY A 29 -19.32 -4.80 -8.12
C GLY A 29 -18.86 -4.71 -6.67
N ALA A 30 -17.93 -3.80 -6.35
CA ALA A 30 -17.28 -3.71 -5.04
C ALA A 30 -18.22 -3.49 -3.84
N TRP A 31 -19.47 -3.09 -4.06
CA TRP A 31 -20.43 -2.73 -3.01
C TRP A 31 -21.77 -3.44 -3.16
N ASP A 32 -22.27 -4.06 -2.07
CA ASP A 32 -23.52 -4.84 -2.07
C ASP A 32 -24.78 -4.03 -2.42
N GLY A 33 -24.75 -2.70 -2.30
CA GLY A 33 -25.91 -1.87 -2.62
C GLY A 33 -26.23 -1.77 -4.11
N ASN A 34 -25.24 -2.06 -4.99
CA ASN A 34 -25.42 -2.03 -6.44
C ASN A 34 -24.85 -3.29 -7.12
N GLN A 35 -24.73 -4.39 -6.36
CA GLN A 35 -24.19 -5.65 -6.88
C GLN A 35 -25.32 -6.63 -7.18
N TRP A 36 -25.37 -7.09 -8.43
CA TRP A 36 -26.46 -7.90 -8.99
C TRP A 36 -26.71 -9.27 -8.32
N ARG A 37 -25.77 -9.77 -7.49
CA ARG A 37 -25.88 -11.02 -6.71
C ARG A 37 -25.90 -10.80 -5.19
N ASN A 38 -25.95 -9.57 -4.69
CA ASN A 38 -25.71 -9.23 -3.27
C ASN A 38 -24.47 -9.93 -2.65
N ASN A 39 -23.38 -10.09 -3.43
CA ASN A 39 -22.16 -10.79 -3.01
C ASN A 39 -20.88 -10.00 -3.27
N ALA A 40 -20.95 -8.68 -3.18
CA ALA A 40 -19.84 -7.78 -3.43
C ALA A 40 -18.57 -8.16 -2.63
N PRO A 41 -17.37 -7.99 -3.19
CA PRO A 41 -16.15 -8.37 -2.51
C PRO A 41 -15.75 -7.40 -1.38
N ILE A 42 -15.92 -6.09 -1.54
CA ILE A 42 -15.29 -5.10 -0.63
C ILE A 42 -16.24 -4.60 0.46
N PHE A 43 -17.41 -4.12 0.10
CA PHE A 43 -18.32 -3.40 1.01
C PHE A 43 -19.67 -4.10 1.16
N ARG A 44 -20.20 -4.11 2.39
CA ARG A 44 -21.61 -4.41 2.69
C ARG A 44 -22.50 -3.24 2.29
N LYS A 45 -23.83 -3.44 2.33
CA LYS A 45 -24.83 -2.42 1.96
C LYS A 45 -24.68 -1.12 2.76
N ASP A 46 -24.30 -1.23 4.03
CA ASP A 46 -24.05 -0.12 4.96
C ASP A 46 -22.65 0.49 4.83
N TRP A 47 -21.89 0.14 3.79
CA TRP A 47 -20.50 0.57 3.56
C TRP A 47 -19.46 0.05 4.56
N SER A 48 -19.83 -0.86 5.46
CA SER A 48 -18.83 -1.55 6.28
C SER A 48 -17.96 -2.49 5.44
N LEU A 49 -16.65 -2.56 5.77
CA LEU A 49 -15.70 -3.43 5.06
C LEU A 49 -15.94 -4.90 5.34
N LYS A 50 -16.02 -5.71 4.28
CA LYS A 50 -15.93 -7.17 4.38
C LYS A 50 -14.47 -7.59 4.67
N PRO A 51 -14.21 -8.82 5.15
CA PRO A 51 -12.86 -9.30 5.39
C PRO A 51 -11.89 -9.09 4.21
N SER A 52 -12.37 -9.27 2.98
CA SER A 52 -11.55 -9.01 1.80
C SER A 52 -11.24 -7.53 1.58
N GLY A 53 -12.18 -6.64 1.90
CA GLY A 53 -11.94 -5.20 1.89
C GLY A 53 -10.94 -4.76 2.96
N GLN A 54 -10.98 -5.40 4.15
CA GLN A 54 -10.00 -5.16 5.21
C GLN A 54 -8.59 -5.55 4.76
N ALA A 55 -8.42 -6.71 4.11
CA ALA A 55 -7.13 -7.14 3.58
C ALA A 55 -6.55 -6.15 2.57
N TRP A 56 -7.39 -5.65 1.63
CA TRP A 56 -6.97 -4.61 0.70
C TRP A 56 -6.51 -3.35 1.44
N PHE A 57 -7.28 -2.90 2.43
CA PHE A 57 -6.96 -1.70 3.20
C PHE A 57 -5.65 -1.84 4.00
N ASP A 58 -5.49 -2.96 4.72
CA ASP A 58 -4.31 -3.25 5.52
C ASP A 58 -3.03 -3.31 4.67
N LEU A 59 -3.12 -3.84 3.46
CA LEU A 59 -1.99 -3.89 2.53
C LEU A 59 -1.70 -2.51 1.93
N ALA A 60 -2.69 -1.91 1.24
CA ALA A 60 -2.48 -0.68 0.48
C ALA A 60 -2.23 0.55 1.35
N HIS A 61 -2.86 0.62 2.53
CA HIS A 61 -2.73 1.75 3.45
C HIS A 61 -1.87 1.46 4.67
N GLY A 62 -1.43 0.21 4.88
CA GLY A 62 -0.57 -0.20 5.98
C GLY A 62 0.74 -0.81 5.50
N LYS A 63 0.73 -2.10 5.16
CA LYS A 63 1.95 -2.90 4.93
C LYS A 63 2.81 -2.38 3.78
N TRP A 64 2.21 -1.84 2.72
CA TRP A 64 2.92 -1.32 1.54
C TRP A 64 3.21 0.17 1.63
N LYS A 65 3.70 0.59 2.80
CA LYS A 65 4.24 1.92 3.06
C LYS A 65 5.61 1.77 3.72
N THR A 66 6.43 2.78 3.57
CA THR A 66 7.72 2.85 4.25
C THR A 66 7.75 4.07 5.15
N ASP A 67 7.93 3.81 6.44
CA ASP A 67 8.21 4.81 7.47
C ASP A 67 9.36 4.26 8.31
N THR A 68 10.51 4.95 8.29
CA THR A 68 11.73 4.47 8.92
C THR A 68 12.54 5.64 9.47
N LEU A 69 13.17 5.40 10.61
CA LEU A 69 14.11 6.30 11.25
C LEU A 69 15.46 5.59 11.37
N GLN A 70 16.50 6.16 10.78
CA GLN A 70 17.84 5.59 10.79
C GLN A 70 18.89 6.66 11.07
N GLN A 71 20.01 6.23 11.65
CA GLN A 71 21.20 7.07 11.78
C GLN A 71 22.12 6.83 10.59
N THR A 72 22.71 7.90 10.07
CA THR A 72 23.72 7.80 9.02
C THR A 72 24.98 7.12 9.52
N ASN A 73 25.65 6.36 8.65
CA ASN A 73 26.98 5.83 8.94
C ASN A 73 28.05 6.96 8.95
N GLN A 74 29.32 6.60 9.17
CA GLN A 74 30.45 7.54 9.20
C GLN A 74 30.65 8.33 7.88
N MET A 75 30.10 7.84 6.77
CA MET A 75 30.15 8.48 5.46
C MET A 75 28.89 9.33 5.16
N GLY A 76 27.94 9.42 6.09
CA GLY A 76 26.69 10.17 5.89
C GLY A 76 25.63 9.42 5.08
N THR A 77 25.74 8.10 4.91
CA THR A 77 24.85 7.30 4.06
C THR A 77 23.84 6.49 4.88
N ILE A 78 22.65 6.28 4.30
CA ILE A 78 21.59 5.36 4.76
C ILE A 78 21.21 4.44 3.59
N ILE A 79 20.98 3.16 3.87
CA ILE A 79 20.39 2.20 2.92
C ILE A 79 19.05 1.76 3.50
N ALA A 80 17.97 2.04 2.77
CA ALA A 80 16.62 1.65 3.17
C ALA A 80 15.93 0.85 2.04
N HIS A 81 15.27 -0.23 2.41
CA HIS A 81 14.35 -0.93 1.53
C HIS A 81 12.99 -0.25 1.64
N ALA A 82 12.62 0.48 0.59
CA ALA A 82 11.38 1.26 0.54
C ALA A 82 10.46 0.77 -0.58
N PHE A 83 9.15 0.86 -0.38
CA PHE A 83 8.19 0.61 -1.47
C PHE A 83 8.28 1.70 -2.54
N LYS A 84 7.75 1.46 -3.74
CA LYS A 84 7.71 2.49 -4.78
C LYS A 84 6.80 3.64 -4.35
N GLY A 85 7.29 4.88 -4.40
CA GLY A 85 6.53 6.04 -3.98
C GLY A 85 7.32 7.34 -3.95
N GLN A 86 6.69 8.38 -3.43
CA GLN A 86 7.34 9.64 -3.06
C GLN A 86 7.54 9.66 -1.55
N TYR A 87 8.68 10.20 -1.13
CA TYR A 87 9.12 10.21 0.26
C TYR A 87 9.51 11.62 0.68
N VAL A 88 9.02 12.00 1.85
CA VAL A 88 9.55 13.15 2.59
C VAL A 88 10.62 12.64 3.53
N ILE A 89 11.83 13.18 3.41
CA ILE A 89 12.96 12.84 4.26
C ILE A 89 13.19 14.01 5.21
N ASN A 90 13.22 13.71 6.51
CA ASN A 90 13.61 14.66 7.54
C ASN A 90 14.99 14.30 8.08
N ILE A 91 15.95 15.20 7.90
CA ILE A 91 17.34 15.03 8.32
C ILE A 91 17.59 15.94 9.51
N SER A 92 18.11 15.38 10.60
CA SER A 92 18.53 16.14 11.78
C SER A 92 20.03 16.03 11.98
N LYS A 93 20.71 17.17 12.12
CA LYS A 93 22.15 17.23 12.40
C LYS A 93 22.46 18.46 13.25
N ASP A 94 23.16 18.25 14.37
CA ASP A 94 23.62 19.31 15.27
C ASP A 94 22.50 20.29 15.69
N GLY A 95 21.31 19.75 16.00
CA GLY A 95 20.13 20.54 16.39
C GLY A 95 19.42 21.28 15.25
N LYS A 96 19.87 21.13 14.00
CA LYS A 96 19.22 21.67 12.80
C LYS A 96 18.43 20.58 12.09
N SER A 97 17.29 20.95 11.51
CA SER A 97 16.46 20.06 10.71
C SER A 97 16.37 20.54 9.27
N TYR A 98 16.43 19.59 8.34
CA TYR A 98 16.26 19.80 6.92
C TYR A 98 15.18 18.84 6.42
N THR A 99 14.34 19.30 5.51
CA THR A 99 13.33 18.49 4.86
C THR A 99 13.59 18.49 3.37
N ASP A 100 13.57 17.30 2.77
CA ASP A 100 13.68 17.12 1.33
C ASP A 100 12.63 16.12 0.84
N THR A 101 12.33 16.15 -0.45
CA THR A 101 11.40 15.20 -1.08
C THR A 101 12.11 14.44 -2.18
N ILE A 102 12.13 13.12 -2.07
CA ILE A 102 12.63 12.24 -3.13
C ILE A 102 11.47 11.45 -3.73
N ALA A 103 11.51 11.25 -5.05
CA ALA A 103 10.61 10.35 -5.74
C ALA A 103 11.38 9.12 -6.18
N TRP A 104 10.74 7.96 -6.13
CA TRP A 104 11.26 6.77 -6.79
C TRP A 104 11.42 7.06 -8.29
N ALA A 105 12.65 7.26 -8.76
CA ALA A 105 12.96 7.41 -10.17
C ALA A 105 13.12 6.03 -10.81
N MET A 106 12.37 5.74 -11.87
CA MET A 106 12.77 4.69 -12.80
C MET A 106 14.00 5.20 -13.55
N ILE A 107 15.16 4.63 -13.26
CA ILE A 107 16.29 4.71 -14.20
C ILE A 107 15.85 3.86 -15.40
N LEU A 108 15.53 4.54 -16.51
CA LEU A 108 15.32 3.92 -17.82
C LEU A 108 16.68 3.69 -18.50
#